data_AF-A0A1X2ILS7-F1
#
_entry.id   AF-A0A1X2ILS7-F1
#
_cell.length_a   1.000
_cell.length_b   1.000
_cell.length_c   1.000
_cell.angle_alpha   90.00
_cell.angle_beta   90.00
_cell.angle_gamma   90.00
#
_symmetry.space_group_name_H-M   'P 1'
#
loop_
_entity.id
_entity.type
_entity.pdbx_description
1 polymer ?
#
loop_
_entity_poly.entity_id
_entity_poly.type
_entity_poly.pdbx_seq_one_letter_code
_entity_poly.pdbx_strand_id
1 'polypeptide(L)'
;MKLQYNGGNLKDDQATLESLGILPYSVIVVSGDQVLNEQVQQTASGNEEEVGCLSRIRKIMAESQPLLSRVSYLEQQQQQQQQQQGDGMDAAQQQATKDELLYISEVLMRALLALDGVECPSSFTTARQERRQTVHFCQDLLDRVDGLKSWAQQQQQKL
;
A
#
# COMPACT_ATOMS: atom_id res chain seq x y z
N MET A 1 4.15 14.24 -10.25
CA MET A 1 4.92 15.51 -10.33
C MET A 1 3.92 16.65 -10.14
N LYS A 2 4.26 17.73 -9.45
CA LYS A 2 3.40 18.92 -9.30
C LYS A 2 4.13 20.13 -9.82
N LEU A 3 3.48 20.89 -10.70
CA LEU A 3 4.03 22.12 -11.27
C LEU A 3 3.35 23.33 -10.62
N GLN A 4 4.16 24.29 -10.20
CA GLN A 4 3.69 25.54 -9.61
C GLN A 4 4.25 26.75 -10.36
N TYR A 5 3.38 27.69 -10.69
CA TYR A 5 3.72 28.96 -11.33
C TYR A 5 3.02 30.12 -10.61
N ASN A 6 3.77 31.17 -10.24
CA ASN A 6 3.26 32.33 -9.50
C ASN A 6 2.40 31.98 -8.27
N GLY A 7 2.78 30.92 -7.54
CA GLY A 7 2.04 30.46 -6.37
C GLY A 7 0.84 29.56 -6.66
N GLY A 8 0.39 29.45 -7.91
CA GLY A 8 -0.72 28.59 -8.34
C GLY A 8 -0.25 27.20 -8.82
N ASN A 9 -1.02 26.16 -8.49
CA ASN A 9 -0.78 24.81 -9.01
C ASN A 9 -1.38 24.66 -10.41
N LEU A 10 -0.57 24.20 -11.36
CA LEU A 10 -1.05 23.80 -12.68
C LEU A 10 -1.80 22.47 -12.53
N LYS A 11 -3.04 22.42 -13.02
CA LYS A 11 -3.90 21.23 -12.94
C LYS A 11 -4.18 20.58 -14.29
N ASP A 12 -3.93 21.29 -15.38
CA ASP A 12 -4.20 20.82 -16.74
C ASP A 12 -2.87 20.47 -17.41
N ASP A 13 -2.63 19.17 -17.57
CA ASP A 13 -1.41 18.63 -18.16
C ASP A 13 -1.41 18.73 -19.70
N GLN A 14 -2.56 19.09 -20.32
CA GLN A 14 -2.70 19.23 -21.77
C GLN A 14 -2.75 20.69 -22.23
N ALA A 15 -2.88 21.64 -21.30
CA ALA A 15 -2.87 23.06 -21.61
C ALA A 15 -1.48 23.54 -22.08
N THR A 16 -1.46 24.42 -23.08
CA THR A 16 -0.21 25.04 -23.53
C THR A 16 0.28 26.05 -22.50
N LEU A 17 1.60 26.20 -22.36
CA LEU A 17 2.20 27.15 -21.43
C LEU A 17 1.67 28.59 -21.63
N GLU A 18 1.47 29.01 -22.88
CA GLU A 18 0.91 30.31 -23.23
C GLU A 18 -0.54 30.48 -22.73
N SER A 19 -1.36 29.42 -22.84
CA SER A 19 -2.76 29.45 -22.36
C SER A 19 -2.86 29.55 -20.83
N LEU A 20 -1.82 29.09 -20.13
CA LEU A 20 -1.66 29.24 -18.67
C LEU A 20 -1.01 30.58 -18.28
N GLY A 21 -0.76 31.47 -19.24
CA GLY A 21 -0.14 32.78 -19.02
C GLY A 21 1.34 32.70 -18.69
N ILE A 22 2.00 31.57 -18.98
CA ILE A 22 3.43 31.37 -18.73
C ILE A 22 4.20 31.97 -19.88
N LEU A 23 4.88 33.09 -19.61
CA LEU A 23 5.69 33.82 -20.58
C LEU A 23 7.14 33.28 -20.64
N PRO A 24 7.89 33.56 -21.72
CA PRO A 24 9.32 33.27 -21.76
C PRO A 24 10.05 33.81 -20.52
N TYR A 25 11.05 33.07 -20.03
CA TYR A 25 11.84 33.38 -18.83
C TYR A 25 11.07 33.32 -17.49
N SER A 26 9.85 32.80 -17.49
CA SER A 26 9.10 32.50 -16.26
C SER A 26 9.76 31.40 -15.42
N VAL A 27 9.73 31.54 -14.10
CA VAL A 27 10.23 30.53 -13.16
C VAL A 27 9.09 29.60 -12.76
N ILE A 28 9.28 28.29 -12.96
CA ILE A 28 8.34 27.24 -12.58
C ILE A 28 9.00 26.38 -11.52
N VAL A 29 8.26 26.06 -10.46
CA VAL A 29 8.72 25.13 -9.42
C VAL A 29 8.14 23.76 -9.72
N VAL A 30 9.02 22.79 -9.91
CA VAL A 30 8.66 21.38 -10.07
C VAL A 30 8.87 20.68 -8.73
N SER A 31 7.80 20.14 -8.16
CA SER A 31 7.84 19.35 -6.93
C SER A 31 7.54 17.88 -7.24
N GLY A 32 8.45 16.99 -6.84
CA GLY A 32 8.30 15.55 -7.02
C GLY A 32 9.50 14.79 -6.48
N ASP A 33 9.36 13.48 -6.35
CA ASP A 33 10.48 12.63 -5.98
C ASP A 33 11.46 12.54 -7.16
N GLN A 34 12.71 12.92 -6.92
CA GLN A 34 13.76 12.83 -7.93
C GLN A 34 14.20 11.36 -8.07
N VAL A 35 14.13 10.86 -9.30
CA VAL A 35 14.46 9.47 -9.61
C VAL A 35 15.96 9.34 -9.92
N LEU A 36 16.63 8.30 -9.40
CA LEU A 36 18.01 7.99 -9.83
C LEU A 36 18.00 7.31 -11.21
N ASN A 37 18.87 7.76 -12.12
CA ASN A 37 19.01 7.24 -13.48
C ASN A 37 19.19 5.71 -13.56
N GLU A 38 19.84 5.10 -12.56
CA GLU A 38 20.02 3.64 -12.48
C GLU A 38 18.70 2.87 -12.35
N GLN A 39 17.67 3.49 -11.75
CA GLN A 39 16.35 2.88 -11.58
C GLN A 39 15.52 2.97 -12.87
N VAL A 40 15.78 3.97 -13.72
CA VAL A 40 15.12 4.16 -15.03
C VAL A 40 15.48 3.03 -15.98
N GLN A 41 16.73 2.59 -15.99
CA GLN A 41 17.21 1.48 -16.82
C GLN A 41 16.64 0.11 -16.42
N GLN A 42 16.07 -0.02 -15.22
CA GLN A 42 15.45 -1.26 -14.75
C GLN A 42 13.98 -1.39 -15.20
N THR A 43 13.43 -0.36 -15.84
CA THR A 43 12.05 -0.37 -16.34
C THR A 43 12.02 -0.75 -17.81
N ALA A 44 11.00 -1.51 -18.22
CA ALA A 44 10.85 -1.93 -19.62
C ALA A 44 10.62 -0.75 -20.58
N SER A 45 10.07 0.38 -20.09
CA SER A 45 9.82 1.57 -20.91
C SER A 45 10.97 2.58 -20.90
N GLY A 46 11.89 2.53 -19.92
CA GLY A 46 12.92 3.55 -19.74
C GLY A 46 12.38 4.93 -19.37
N ASN A 47 11.13 5.03 -18.89
CA ASN A 47 10.49 6.29 -18.51
C ASN A 47 10.65 6.58 -17.01
N GLU A 48 11.08 7.79 -16.67
CA GLU A 48 11.20 8.29 -15.30
C GLU A 48 9.87 8.24 -14.54
N GLU A 49 8.74 8.43 -15.22
CA GLU A 49 7.40 8.36 -14.62
C GLU A 49 7.03 6.93 -14.19
N GLU A 50 7.45 5.91 -14.96
CA GLU A 50 7.24 4.51 -14.59
C GLU A 50 7.98 4.20 -13.29
N VAL A 51 9.20 4.72 -13.12
CA VAL A 51 9.95 4.57 -11.89
C VAL A 51 9.28 5.28 -10.72
N GLY A 52 8.71 6.46 -10.94
CA GLY A 52 7.92 7.15 -9.92
C GLY A 52 6.70 6.35 -9.45
N CYS A 53 6.05 5.61 -10.36
CA CYS A 53 4.97 4.69 -10.01
C CYS A 53 5.50 3.48 -9.23
N LEU A 54 6.60 2.87 -9.69
CA LEU A 54 7.25 1.74 -9.02
C LEU A 54 7.73 2.08 -7.61
N SER A 55 8.31 3.27 -7.41
CA SER A 55 8.76 3.74 -6.10
C SER A 55 7.60 3.81 -5.11
N ARG A 56 6.45 4.38 -5.54
CA ARG A 56 5.23 4.43 -4.74
C ARG A 56 4.70 3.03 -4.39
N ILE A 57 4.62 2.14 -5.38
CA ILE A 57 4.16 0.75 -5.17
C ILE A 57 5.09 0.02 -4.18
N ARG A 58 6.40 0.12 -4.38
CA ARG A 58 7.41 -0.51 -3.51
C ARG A 58 7.37 0.03 -2.09
N LYS A 59 7.10 1.33 -1.91
CA LYS A 59 6.91 1.92 -0.59
C LYS A 59 5.70 1.29 0.12
N ILE A 60 4.56 1.17 -0.57
CA ILE A 60 3.35 0.52 -0.01
C ILE A 60 3.64 -0.95 0.34
N MET A 61 4.34 -1.67 -0.53
CA MET A 61 4.78 -3.04 -0.28
C MET A 61 5.66 -3.12 0.97
N ALA A 62 6.64 -2.23 1.10
CA ALA A 62 7.57 -2.19 2.24
C ALA A 62 6.86 -1.89 3.57
N GLU A 63 5.82 -1.05 3.56
CA GLU A 63 4.98 -0.78 4.75
C GLU A 63 4.10 -1.99 5.12
N SER A 64 3.66 -2.77 4.12
CA SER A 64 2.79 -3.94 4.32
C SER A 64 3.54 -5.22 4.70
N GLN A 65 4.80 -5.35 4.26
CA GLN A 65 5.61 -6.56 4.45
C GLN A 65 5.76 -7.00 5.92
N PRO A 66 5.98 -6.11 6.91
CA PRO A 66 6.10 -6.49 8.31
C PRO A 66 4.84 -7.11 8.90
N LEU A 67 3.66 -6.85 8.31
CA LEU A 67 2.41 -7.44 8.78
C LEU A 67 2.38 -8.96 8.57
N LEU A 68 3.11 -9.48 7.58
CA LEU A 68 3.18 -10.91 7.30
C LEU A 68 3.70 -11.72 8.49
N SER A 69 4.77 -11.25 9.14
CA SER A 69 5.34 -11.93 10.30
C SER A 69 4.40 -11.83 11.49
N ARG A 70 3.67 -10.71 11.62
CA ARG A 70 2.69 -10.53 12.69
C ARG A 70 1.47 -11.43 12.53
N VAL A 71 0.90 -11.53 11.32
CA VAL A 71 -0.20 -12.46 11.04
C VAL A 71 0.23 -13.90 11.25
N SER A 72 1.41 -14.29 10.76
CA SER A 72 1.94 -15.64 10.97
C SER A 72 2.11 -15.99 12.45
N TYR A 73 2.50 -15.02 13.28
CA TYR A 73 2.58 -15.19 14.73
C TYR A 73 1.20 -15.43 15.36
N LEU A 74 0.18 -14.68 14.96
CA LEU A 74 -1.20 -14.85 15.44
C LEU A 74 -1.79 -16.21 15.01
N GLU A 75 -1.53 -16.66 13.78
CA GLU A 75 -1.93 -18.00 13.32
C GLU A 75 -1.24 -19.11 14.13
N GLN A 76 0.04 -18.93 14.45
CA GLN A 76 0.76 -19.90 15.27
C GLN A 76 0.18 -19.97 16.69
N GLN A 77 -0.17 -18.83 17.29
CA GLN A 77 -0.87 -18.79 18.58
C GLN A 77 -2.22 -19.50 18.49
N GLN A 78 -2.99 -19.24 17.45
CA GLN A 78 -4.29 -19.87 17.21
C GLN A 78 -4.16 -21.40 17.14
N GLN A 79 -3.18 -21.92 16.40
CA GLN A 79 -2.95 -23.37 16.28
C GLN A 79 -2.55 -24.00 17.62
N GLN A 80 -1.71 -23.34 18.40
CA GLN A 80 -1.32 -23.83 19.74
C GLN A 80 -2.54 -23.94 20.67
N GLN A 81 -3.44 -22.96 20.64
CA GLN A 81 -4.66 -22.97 21.45
C GLN A 81 -5.66 -24.04 21.01
N GLN A 82 -5.72 -24.38 19.71
CA GLN A 82 -6.56 -25.48 19.25
C GLN A 82 -6.03 -26.85 19.70
N GLN A 83 -4.70 -26.99 19.86
CA GLN A 83 -4.05 -28.23 20.27
C GLN A 83 -4.02 -28.41 21.80
N GLN A 84 -3.84 -27.32 22.56
CA GLN A 84 -3.84 -27.34 24.02
C GLN A 84 -5.25 -27.01 24.52
N GLN A 85 -6.03 -28.02 24.90
CA GLN A 85 -7.40 -27.88 25.46
C GLN A 85 -7.48 -27.20 26.84
N GLY A 86 -6.46 -26.47 27.30
CA GLY A 86 -6.40 -26.01 28.68
C GLY A 86 -5.45 -24.85 28.91
N ASP A 87 -5.88 -23.65 28.53
CA ASP A 87 -6.27 -22.58 29.45
C ASP A 87 -6.92 -21.51 28.56
N GLY A 88 -8.14 -21.07 28.88
CA GLY A 88 -8.83 -20.09 28.04
C GLY A 88 -8.03 -18.79 27.98
N MET A 89 -7.91 -18.19 26.80
CA MET A 89 -7.26 -16.88 26.67
C MET A 89 -8.01 -15.86 27.54
N ASP A 90 -7.31 -15.15 28.42
CA ASP A 90 -7.93 -14.16 29.29
C ASP A 90 -8.68 -13.10 28.47
N ALA A 91 -9.77 -12.55 29.00
CA ALA A 91 -10.59 -11.56 28.29
C ALA A 91 -9.76 -10.36 27.77
N ALA A 92 -8.75 -9.93 28.54
CA ALA A 92 -7.82 -8.88 28.13
C ALA A 92 -6.96 -9.27 26.93
N GLN A 93 -6.54 -10.53 26.88
CA GLN A 93 -5.67 -11.07 25.83
C GLN A 93 -6.49 -11.29 24.55
N GLN A 94 -7.74 -11.78 24.66
CA GLN A 94 -8.67 -11.86 23.53
C GLN A 94 -8.98 -10.48 22.93
N GLN A 95 -9.18 -9.47 23.77
CA GLN A 95 -9.43 -8.11 23.30
C GLN A 95 -8.19 -7.55 22.58
N ALA A 96 -7.00 -7.73 23.15
CA ALA A 96 -5.75 -7.30 22.51
C ALA A 96 -5.56 -7.95 21.12
N THR A 97 -5.84 -9.25 20.98
CA THR A 97 -5.81 -9.94 19.68
C THR A 97 -6.81 -9.36 18.69
N LYS A 98 -8.03 -9.01 19.12
CA LYS A 98 -9.04 -8.39 18.25
C LYS A 98 -8.62 -7.01 17.78
N ASP A 99 -8.15 -6.17 18.69
CA ASP A 99 -7.69 -4.82 18.38
C ASP A 99 -6.52 -4.86 17.39
N GLU A 100 -5.62 -5.85 17.57
CA GLU A 100 -4.52 -6.08 16.66
C GLU A 100 -4.97 -6.55 15.27
N LEU A 101 -5.91 -7.51 15.18
CA LEU A 101 -6.48 -7.96 13.90
C LEU A 101 -7.21 -6.83 13.17
N LEU A 102 -7.89 -5.95 13.91
CA LEU A 102 -8.55 -4.77 13.36
C LEU A 102 -7.52 -3.78 12.84
N TYR A 103 -6.46 -3.52 13.60
CA TYR A 103 -5.35 -2.66 13.16
C TYR A 103 -4.71 -3.16 11.87
N ILE A 104 -4.34 -4.45 11.81
CA ILE A 104 -3.73 -5.04 10.62
C ILE A 104 -4.67 -4.93 9.41
N SER A 105 -5.96 -5.22 9.61
CA SER A 105 -6.97 -5.10 8.56
C SER A 105 -7.07 -3.67 8.01
N GLU A 106 -7.07 -2.68 8.89
CA GLU A 106 -7.15 -1.26 8.50
C GLU A 106 -5.90 -0.84 7.72
N VAL A 107 -4.70 -1.26 8.14
CA VAL A 107 -3.45 -0.96 7.42
C VAL A 107 -3.47 -1.57 6.02
N LEU A 108 -3.91 -2.83 5.89
CA LEU A 108 -4.00 -3.49 4.59
C LEU A 108 -5.06 -2.85 3.67
N MET A 109 -6.20 -2.43 4.22
CA MET A 109 -7.21 -1.69 3.46
C MET A 109 -6.70 -0.35 2.96
N ARG A 110 -5.95 0.39 3.80
CA ARG A 110 -5.30 1.64 3.38
C ARG A 110 -4.26 1.41 2.29
N ALA A 111 -3.49 0.32 2.38
CA ALA A 111 -2.54 -0.07 1.35
C ALA A 111 -3.23 -0.34 0.01
N LEU A 112 -4.35 -1.07 0.01
CA LEU A 112 -5.14 -1.33 -1.20
C LEU A 112 -5.68 -0.03 -1.82
N LEU A 113 -6.27 0.85 -1.01
CA LEU A 113 -6.74 2.16 -1.49
C LEU A 113 -5.62 3.01 -2.07
N ALA A 114 -4.43 2.97 -1.46
CA ALA A 114 -3.26 3.67 -1.97
C ALA A 114 -2.79 3.09 -3.32
N LEU A 115 -2.83 1.76 -3.49
CA LEU A 115 -2.50 1.08 -4.75
C LEU A 115 -3.49 1.42 -5.87
N ASP A 116 -4.78 1.51 -5.56
CA ASP A 116 -5.81 1.93 -6.51
C ASP A 116 -5.58 3.37 -6.99
N GLY A 117 -5.04 4.23 -6.13
CA GLY A 117 -4.63 5.59 -6.48
C GLY A 117 -3.36 5.70 -7.34
N VAL A 118 -2.62 4.60 -7.58
CA VAL A 118 -1.45 4.62 -8.47
C VAL A 118 -1.89 4.39 -9.92
N GLU A 119 -2.03 5.50 -10.65
CA GLU A 119 -2.32 5.49 -12.08
C GLU A 119 -1.09 5.03 -12.88
N CYS A 120 -1.21 3.86 -13.53
CA CYS A 120 -0.18 3.31 -14.40
C CYS A 120 -0.71 3.21 -15.85
N PRO A 121 -0.23 4.04 -16.78
CA PRO A 121 -0.49 3.91 -18.21
C PRO A 121 -0.25 2.50 -18.77
N SER A 122 -0.86 2.19 -19.92
CA SER A 122 -0.74 0.86 -20.53
C SER A 122 0.67 0.46 -20.93
N SER A 123 1.52 1.45 -21.21
CA SER A 123 2.93 1.28 -21.53
C SER A 123 3.80 0.88 -20.32
N PHE A 124 3.35 1.13 -19.08
CA PHE A 124 4.14 0.87 -17.86
C PHE A 124 3.93 -0.57 -17.39
N THR A 125 4.41 -1.53 -18.18
CA THR A 125 4.16 -2.97 -17.96
C THR A 125 4.75 -3.45 -16.64
N THR A 126 5.96 -3.02 -16.28
CA THR A 126 6.64 -3.39 -15.03
C THR A 126 5.87 -2.83 -13.84
N ALA A 127 5.52 -1.54 -13.86
CA ALA A 127 4.74 -0.93 -12.77
C ALA A 127 3.36 -1.59 -12.58
N ARG A 128 2.68 -1.94 -13.67
CA ARG A 128 1.38 -2.64 -13.60
C ARG A 128 1.52 -4.05 -13.05
N GLN A 129 2.59 -4.76 -13.38
CA GLN A 129 2.85 -6.09 -12.84
C GLN A 129 3.12 -6.04 -11.33
N GLU A 130 4.02 -5.15 -10.90
CA GLU A 130 4.31 -4.93 -9.48
C GLU A 130 3.05 -4.53 -8.71
N ARG A 131 2.25 -3.58 -9.24
CA ARG A 131 0.98 -3.19 -8.61
C ARG A 131 0.06 -4.39 -8.39
N ARG A 132 -0.10 -5.28 -9.39
CA ARG A 132 -0.92 -6.49 -9.25
C ARG A 132 -0.36 -7.43 -8.19
N GLN A 133 0.96 -7.62 -8.15
CA GLN A 133 1.61 -8.47 -7.15
C GLN A 133 1.40 -7.93 -5.73
N THR A 134 1.56 -6.62 -5.52
CA THR A 134 1.31 -6.00 -4.23
C THR A 134 -0.17 -6.07 -3.83
N VAL A 135 -1.11 -5.87 -4.77
CA VAL A 135 -2.55 -6.04 -4.50
C VAL A 135 -2.85 -7.47 -4.07
N HIS A 136 -2.36 -8.48 -4.80
CA HIS A 136 -2.53 -9.88 -4.44
C HIS A 136 -1.94 -10.18 -3.06
N PHE A 137 -0.74 -9.70 -2.77
CA PHE A 137 -0.12 -9.85 -1.46
C PHE A 137 -0.99 -9.28 -0.32
N CYS A 138 -1.52 -8.07 -0.48
CA CYS A 138 -2.38 -7.45 0.52
C CYS A 138 -3.71 -8.19 0.68
N GLN A 139 -4.31 -8.66 -0.42
CA GLN A 139 -5.56 -9.44 -0.41
C GLN A 139 -5.38 -10.80 0.28
N ASP A 140 -4.34 -11.55 -0.08
CA ASP A 140 -4.03 -12.84 0.55
C ASP A 140 -3.82 -12.70 2.06
N LEU A 141 -3.20 -11.60 2.50
CA LEU A 141 -2.99 -11.33 3.92
C LEU A 141 -4.28 -10.90 4.63
N LEU A 142 -5.16 -10.15 3.97
CA LEU A 142 -6.50 -9.82 4.47
C LEU A 142 -7.35 -11.07 4.68
N ASP A 143 -7.34 -12.00 3.72
CA ASP A 143 -8.10 -13.26 3.81
C ASP A 143 -7.67 -14.07 5.05
N ARG A 144 -6.36 -14.11 5.34
CA ARG A 144 -5.82 -14.75 6.56
C ARG A 144 -6.28 -14.05 7.83
N VAL A 145 -6.26 -12.71 7.84
CA VAL A 145 -6.73 -11.89 8.97
C VAL A 145 -8.23 -12.11 9.21
N ASP A 146 -9.04 -12.20 8.17
CA ASP A 146 -10.48 -12.43 8.28
C ASP A 146 -10.80 -13.85 8.78
N GLY A 147 -9.99 -14.84 8.40
CA GLY A 147 -10.02 -16.18 9.02
C GLY A 147 -9.74 -16.14 10.53
N LEU A 148 -8.72 -15.38 10.96
CA LEU A 148 -8.39 -15.19 12.38
C LEU A 148 -9.50 -14.46 13.15
N LYS A 149 -10.08 -13.40 12.58
CA LYS A 149 -11.21 -12.67 13.19
C LYS A 149 -12.42 -13.58 13.38
N SER A 150 -12.74 -14.38 12.37
CA SER A 150 -13.87 -15.33 12.43
C SER A 150 -13.67 -16.34 13.55
N TRP A 151 -12.46 -16.85 13.72
CA TRP A 151 -12.12 -17.73 14.84
C TRP A 151 -12.22 -17.02 16.20
N ALA A 152 -11.70 -15.80 16.32
CA ALA A 152 -11.75 -15.04 17.57
C ALA A 152 -13.20 -14.70 17.99
N GLN A 153 -14.11 -14.50 17.04
CA GLN A 153 -15.54 -14.33 17.30
C GLN A 153 -16.20 -15.61 17.80
N GLN A 154 -15.85 -16.78 17.23
CA GLN A 154 -16.41 -18.07 17.65
C GLN A 154 -16.03 -18.45 19.09
N GLN A 155 -14.81 -18.09 19.53
CA GLN A 155 -14.39 -18.33 20.91
C GLN A 155 -15.24 -17.55 21.92
N GLN A 156 -15.69 -16.34 21.55
CA GLN A 156 -16.50 -15.51 22.43
C GLN A 156 -17.95 -16.01 22.59
N GLN A 157 -18.50 -16.70 21.58
CA GLN A 157 -19.85 -17.27 21.66
C GLN A 157 -19.93 -18.56 22.48
N LYS A 158 -18.79 -19.19 22.79
CA LYS A 158 -18.71 -20.41 23.59
C LYS A 158 -18.59 -20.16 25.10
N LEU A 159 -18.40 -18.91 25.50
CA LEU A 159 -18.40 -18.42 26.89
C LEU A 159 -19.80 -17.94 27.27
#